data_AF-A0A9Q3J9D0-F1
#
_entry.id   AF-A0A9Q3J9D0-F1
#
_cell.length_a   1.000
_cell.length_b   1.000
_cell.length_c   1.000
_cell.angle_alpha   90.00
_cell.angle_beta   90.00
_cell.angle_gamma   90.00
#
_symmetry.space_group_name_H-M   'P 1'
#
loop_
_entity.id
_entity.type
_entity.pdbx_description
1 polymer ?
#
loop_
_entity_poly.entity_id
_entity_poly.type
_entity_poly.pdbx_seq_one_letter_code
_entity_poly.pdbx_strand_id
1 'polypeptide(L)' 'VYGGLPGSIHDSRVFRKSQIGQDLINGVARFPADCLLIGDSGYSSRLPILVPSRNPHNEEGAHFNNIHSSTRYANFLQN' A
#
# COMPACT_ATOMS: atom_id res chain seq x y z
N VAL A 1 -6.11 -27.04 -11.41
CA VAL A 1 -5.01 -26.16 -10.94
C VAL A 1 -5.27 -24.76 -11.48
N TYR A 2 -5.70 -23.82 -10.65
CA TYR A 2 -5.88 -22.41 -11.03
C TYR A 2 -4.58 -21.66 -10.67
N GLY A 3 -3.67 -21.53 -11.63
CA GLY A 3 -2.40 -20.82 -11.46
C GLY A 3 -2.29 -19.67 -12.46
N GLY A 4 -3.00 -18.56 -12.23
CA GLY A 4 -3.25 -17.60 -13.31
C GLY A 4 -3.26 -16.11 -13.01
N LEU A 5 -2.91 -15.63 -11.82
CA LEU A 5 -2.68 -14.19 -11.60
C LEU A 5 -1.52 -13.97 -10.61
N PRO A 6 -0.57 -13.06 -10.88
CA PRO A 6 0.44 -12.66 -9.89
C PRO A 6 -0.25 -12.17 -8.61
N GLY A 7 0.30 -12.51 -7.44
CA GLY A 7 -0.30 -12.22 -6.13
C GLY A 7 -0.76 -10.77 -5.93
N SER A 8 -0.10 -9.81 -6.58
CA SER A 8 -0.47 -8.40 -6.60
C SER A 8 -1.87 -8.10 -7.14
N ILE A 9 -2.33 -8.86 -8.14
CA ILE A 9 -3.71 -8.74 -8.66
C ILE A 9 -4.70 -9.33 -7.65
N HIS A 10 -4.29 -10.34 -6.89
CA HIS A 10 -5.11 -10.92 -5.83
C HIS A 10 -5.32 -9.91 -4.70
N ASP A 11 -4.26 -9.28 -4.18
CA ASP A 11 -4.33 -8.34 -3.07
C ASP A 11 -5.11 -7.08 -3.43
N SER A 12 -4.85 -6.51 -4.62
CA SER A 12 -5.63 -5.40 -5.15
C SER A 12 -7.12 -5.75 -5.30
N ARG A 13 -7.45 -6.99 -5.70
CA ARG A 13 -8.84 -7.45 -5.86
C ARG A 13 -9.50 -7.68 -4.50
N VAL A 14 -8.80 -8.27 -3.54
CA VAL A 14 -9.29 -8.50 -2.18
C VAL A 14 -9.57 -7.16 -1.51
N PHE A 15 -8.61 -6.23 -1.52
CA PHE A 15 -8.81 -4.90 -0.98
C PHE A 15 -10.00 -4.19 -1.63
N ARG A 16 -10.05 -4.14 -2.97
CA ARG A 16 -11.16 -3.49 -3.68
C ARG A 16 -12.53 -4.08 -3.32
N LYS A 17 -12.63 -5.36 -2.99
CA LYS A 17 -13.89 -6.01 -2.61
C LYS A 17 -14.19 -5.92 -1.11
N SER A 18 -13.21 -5.60 -0.28
CA SER A 18 -13.39 -5.45 1.16
C SER A 18 -14.21 -4.21 1.50
N GLN A 19 -14.87 -4.23 2.66
CA GLN A 19 -15.63 -3.08 3.14
C GLN A 19 -14.74 -1.83 3.24
N ILE A 20 -13.54 -1.97 3.80
CA ILE A 20 -12.58 -0.86 3.93
C ILE A 20 -12.18 -0.27 2.58
N GLY A 21 -11.96 -1.11 1.56
CA GLY A 21 -11.65 -0.64 0.21
C GLY A 21 -12.83 0.07 -0.44
N GLN A 22 -14.04 -0.45 -0.28
CA GLN A 22 -15.26 0.20 -0.77
C GLN A 22 -15.46 1.58 -0.11
N ASP A 23 -15.28 1.66 1.21
CA ASP A 23 -15.42 2.91 1.96
C ASP A 23 -14.41 3.95 1.52
N LEU A 24 -13.13 3.57 1.39
CA LEU A 24 -12.09 4.48 0.93
C LEU A 24 -12.32 4.95 -0.52
N ILE A 25 -12.75 4.05 -1.41
CA ILE A 25 -13.09 4.40 -2.80
C ILE A 25 -14.28 5.37 -2.85
N ASN A 26 -15.23 5.23 -1.93
CA ASN A 26 -16.42 6.09 -1.84
C ASN A 26 -16.19 7.34 -0.96
N GLY A 27 -14.97 7.59 -0.49
CA GLY A 27 -14.65 8.77 0.32
C GLY A 27 -15.20 8.75 1.75
N VAL A 28 -15.56 7.57 2.27
CA VAL A 28 -16.02 7.40 3.65
C VAL A 28 -14.82 7.44 4.59
N ALA A 29 -14.85 8.38 5.54
CA ALA A 29 -13.81 8.55 6.54
C ALA A 29 -13.75 7.34 7.50
N ARG A 30 -12.81 6.43 7.24
CA ARG A 30 -12.50 5.26 8.09
C ARG A 30 -11.29 5.49 9.01
N PHE A 31 -10.48 6.49 8.69
CA PHE A 31 -9.26 6.86 9.41
C PHE A 31 -9.32 8.33 9.81
N PRO A 32 -8.49 8.77 10.77
CA PRO A 32 -8.29 10.20 11.03
C PRO A 32 -7.98 10.95 9.73
N ALA A 33 -8.40 12.21 9.63
CA ALA A 33 -8.31 13.01 8.40
C ALA A 33 -6.90 13.09 7.80
N ASP A 34 -5.86 12.97 8.64
CA ASP A 34 -4.45 13.08 8.26
C ASP A 34 -3.75 11.72 8.18
N CYS A 35 -4.50 10.63 8.08
CA CYS A 35 -3.96 9.27 7.95
C CYS A 35 -4.16 8.72 6.54
N LEU A 36 -3.11 8.08 6.01
CA LEU A 36 -3.13 7.38 4.74
C LEU A 36 -2.95 5.88 4.95
N LEU A 37 -3.67 5.08 4.18
CA LEU A 37 -3.43 3.65 4.11
C LEU A 37 -2.19 3.40 3.24
N ILE A 38 -1.23 2.64 3.76
CA ILE A 38 0.03 2.32 3.08
C ILE A 38 -0.01 0.85 2.63
N GLY A 39 0.42 0.57 1.40
CA GLY A 39 0.50 -0.78 0.83
C GLY A 39 1.80 -1.00 0.09
N ASP A 40 2.05 -2.24 -0.34
CA ASP A 40 3.21 -2.57 -1.17
C ASP A 40 3.00 -2.17 -2.64
N SER A 41 4.09 -2.16 -3.41
CA SER A 41 4.09 -1.74 -4.83
C SER A 41 3.28 -2.65 -5.77
N GLY A 42 2.75 -3.77 -5.28
CA GLY A 42 1.83 -4.65 -5.98
C GLY A 42 0.39 -4.13 -5.99
N TYR A 43 0.03 -3.18 -5.13
CA TYR A 43 -1.27 -2.52 -5.21
C TYR A 43 -1.35 -1.60 -6.45
N SER A 44 -2.50 -1.63 -7.12
CA SER A 44 -2.76 -0.73 -8.25
C SER A 44 -2.78 0.74 -7.82
N SER A 45 -2.14 1.63 -8.59
CA SER A 45 -2.17 3.08 -8.38
C SER A 45 -3.56 3.73 -8.48
N ARG A 46 -4.58 2.97 -8.89
CA ARG A 46 -5.98 3.41 -8.94
C ARG A 46 -6.71 3.21 -7.60
N LEU A 47 -6.06 2.61 -6.61
CA LEU A 47 -6.61 2.42 -5.28
C LEU A 47 -6.21 3.59 -4.38
N PRO A 48 -7.04 3.97 -3.40
CA PRO A 48 -6.72 4.99 -2.40
C PRO A 48 -5.73 4.44 -1.35
N ILE A 49 -4.56 4.00 -1.82
CA ILE A 49 -3.46 3.43 -1.03
C ILE A 49 -2.17 4.10 -1.47
N LEU A 50 -1.38 4.58 -0.52
CA LEU A 50 -0.03 5.06 -0.77
C LEU A 50 0.93 3.88 -0.91
N VAL A 51 1.65 3.80 -2.02
CA VAL A 51 2.61 2.73 -2.32
C VAL A 51 3.98 3.31 -2.66
N PRO A 52 5.09 2.56 -2.47
CA PRO A 52 6.42 2.98 -2.89
C PRO A 52 6.46 3.43 -4.34
N SER A 53 7.11 4.56 -4.60
CA SER A 53 7.32 5.03 -5.97
C SER A 53 8.40 4.20 -6.64
N ARG A 54 8.13 3.69 -7.84
CA ARG A 54 9.14 2.96 -8.63
C ARG A 54 10.32 3.85 -9.03
N ASN A 55 10.08 5.14 -9.24
CA ASN A 55 11.09 6.13 -9.59
C ASN A 55 10.79 7.42 -8.82
N PRO A 56 11.30 7.59 -7.59
CA PRO A 56 11.06 8.80 -6.83
C PRO A 56 11.71 9.99 -7.53
N HIS A 57 10.91 11.03 -7.80
CA HIS A 57 11.35 12.24 -8.49
C HIS A 57 11.78 13.35 -7.51
N ASN A 58 11.58 13.14 -6.21
CA ASN A 58 11.92 14.07 -5.14
C ASN A 58 12.50 13.33 -3.92
N GLU A 59 13.13 14.09 -3.02
CA GLU A 59 13.75 13.58 -1.80
C GLU A 59 12.72 12.92 -0.87
N GLU A 60 11.52 13.49 -0.77
CA GLU A 60 10.43 12.95 0.05
C GLU A 60 10.01 11.54 -0.38
N GLY A 61 9.86 11.31 -1.69
CA GLY A 61 9.52 10.00 -2.24
C GLY A 61 10.65 8.98 -2.03
N ALA A 62 11.91 9.41 -2.13
CA ALA A 62 13.06 8.56 -1.83
C ALA A 62 13.13 8.21 -0.33
N HIS A 63 12.88 9.19 0.54
CA HIS A 63 12.83 9.02 1.99
C HIS A 63 11.69 8.07 2.41
N PHE A 64 10.49 8.27 1.84
CA PHE A 64 9.35 7.37 2.01
C PHE A 64 9.70 5.94 1.59
N ASN A 65 10.27 5.75 0.41
CA ASN A 65 10.69 4.43 -0.08
C ASN A 65 11.70 3.76 0.88
N ASN A 66 12.66 4.52 1.42
CA ASN A 66 13.67 4.03 2.35
C ASN A 66 13.02 3.52 3.65
N ILE A 67 12.20 4.35 4.30
CA ILE A 67 11.48 3.96 5.53
C ILE A 67 10.52 2.79 5.25
N HIS A 68 9.77 2.83 4.16
CA HIS A 68 8.84 1.75 3.83
C HIS A 68 9.56 0.43 3.55
N SER A 69 10.79 0.48 3.00
CA SER A 69 11.60 -0.71 2.79
C SER A 69 12.05 -1.37 4.10
N SER A 70 12.28 -0.59 5.16
CA SER A 70 12.65 -1.12 6.48
C SER A 70 11.45 -1.74 7.20
N THR A 71 10.21 -1.37 6.86
CA THR A 71 9.01 -2.04 7.38
C THR A 71 8.91 -3.50 6.88
N ARG A 72 9.51 -3.82 5.73
CA ARG A 72 9.56 -5.19 5.17
C ARG A 72 10.65 -6.07 5.80
N TYR A 73 11.64 -5.45 6.42
CA TYR A 73 12.68 -6.11 7.21
C TYR A 73 12.57 -5.62 8.64
N ALA A 74 11.69 -6.24 9.43
CA ALA A 74 11.73 -6.08 10.87
C ALA A 74 13.06 -6.61 11.42
N ASN A 75 14.14 -5.83 11.32
CA ASN A 75 15.24 -5.93 12.27
C ASN A 75 14.70 -5.33 13.56
N PHE A 76 14.14 -6.20 14.40
CA PHE A 76 14.05 -5.95 15.82
C PHE A 76 15.47 -5.72 16.33
N LEU A 77 15.92 -4.46 16.34
CA LEU A 77 17.04 -4.08 17.18
C LEU A 77 16.54 -4.20 18.61
N GLN A 78 16.87 -5.35 19.20
CA GLN A 78 16.97 -5.52 20.63
C GLN A 78 17.83 -4.38 21.18
N ASN A 79 17.24 -3.56 22.04
CA ASN A 79 17.95 -2.84 23.09
C ASN A 79 17.17 -3.11 24.38
#